data_AF-A0AAD8IG87-F1
#
_entry.id   AF-A0AAD8IG87-F1
#
_cell.length_a   1.000
_cell.length_b   1.000
_cell.length_c   1.000
_cell.angle_alpha   90.00
_cell.angle_beta   90.00
_cell.angle_gamma   90.00
#
_symmetry.space_group_name_H-M   'P 1'
#
loop_
_entity.id
_entity.type
_entity.pdbx_description
1 polymer ?
#
loop_
_entity_poly.entity_id
_entity_poly.type
_entity_poly.pdbx_seq_one_letter_code
_entity_poly.pdbx_strand_id
1 'polypeptide(L)'
;MTSVLERLLNDLPHVYFYSASIFAYGQTSSGKTYTMLGITQYTVADIYDYIRRHEERAFDLKFSAMEIYNEVVRDLLSSNSTPLRLLDDPERGTVVEKLTEEILRDQKHLKKLLSVCEETSARDFPE
;
A
#
# COMPACT_ATOMS: atom_id res chain seq x y z
N MET A 1 17.37 17.78 -3.71
CA MET A 1 16.08 17.07 -3.73
C MET A 1 16.01 16.22 -2.48
N THR A 2 15.75 16.88 -1.36
CA THR A 2 15.48 16.26 -0.05
C THR A 2 14.10 15.62 -0.16
N SER A 3 13.99 14.31 0.03
CA SER A 3 12.73 13.59 -0.16
C SER A 3 11.67 14.14 0.80
N VAL A 4 10.39 14.09 0.40
CA VAL A 4 9.26 14.50 1.26
C VAL A 4 9.31 13.80 2.63
N LEU A 5 9.90 12.59 2.67
CA LEU A 5 10.12 11.77 3.85
C LEU A 5 11.14 12.39 4.83
N GLU A 6 12.25 12.95 4.34
CA GLU A 6 13.26 13.59 5.20
C GLU A 6 12.71 14.82 5.93
N ARG A 7 11.73 15.52 5.34
CA ARG A 7 11.11 16.70 5.97
C ARG A 7 10.07 16.31 7.04
N LEU A 8 9.44 15.15 6.90
CA LEU A 8 8.51 14.61 7.91
C LEU A 8 9.24 13.98 9.11
N LEU A 9 10.46 13.47 8.91
CA LEU A 9 11.21 12.77 9.94
C LEU A 9 12.08 13.67 10.84
N ASN A 10 12.46 14.87 10.39
CA ASN A 10 13.49 15.67 11.07
C ASN A 10 12.98 16.71 12.09
N ASP A 11 11.67 16.99 12.18
CA ASP A 11 11.20 18.18 12.92
C ASP A 11 10.77 17.96 14.38
N LEU A 12 10.70 16.74 14.95
CA LEU A 12 10.25 16.59 16.34
C LEU A 12 10.92 15.43 17.11
N PRO A 13 11.43 15.67 18.35
CA PRO A 13 11.67 14.61 19.31
C PRO A 13 10.30 14.15 19.85
N HIS A 14 10.19 12.87 20.21
CA HIS A 14 8.97 12.15 20.60
C HIS A 14 8.30 11.39 19.46
N VAL A 15 8.04 10.12 19.76
CA VAL A 15 7.50 9.06 18.91
C VAL A 15 6.16 9.48 18.30
N TYR A 16 6.16 10.04 17.09
CA TYR A 16 4.95 10.27 16.32
C TYR A 16 4.82 9.19 15.23
N PHE A 17 3.74 8.43 15.31
CA PHE A 17 3.27 7.58 14.22
C PHE A 17 2.54 8.49 13.22
N TYR A 18 3.11 8.66 12.03
CA TYR A 18 2.50 9.46 10.96
C TYR A 18 1.84 8.54 9.92
N SER A 19 0.56 8.78 9.66
CA SER A 19 -0.17 8.18 8.54
C SER A 19 -0.15 9.12 7.34
N ALA A 20 0.14 8.59 6.15
CA ALA A 20 0.11 9.34 4.90
C ALA A 20 -0.78 8.65 3.87
N SER A 21 -1.57 9.43 3.14
CA SER A 21 -2.47 8.94 2.08
C SER A 21 -2.23 9.71 0.79
N ILE A 22 -2.11 8.99 -0.32
CA ILE A 22 -1.87 9.56 -1.65
C ILE A 22 -3.02 9.13 -2.57
N PHE A 23 -3.65 10.08 -3.24
CA PHE A 23 -4.73 9.84 -4.18
C PHE A 23 -4.35 10.34 -5.57
N ALA A 24 -4.66 9.55 -6.60
CA ALA A 24 -4.60 9.99 -7.99
C ALA A 24 -6.03 10.09 -8.55
N TYR A 25 -6.42 11.29 -8.97
CA TYR A 25 -7.75 11.57 -9.51
C TYR A 25 -7.66 12.20 -10.91
N GLY A 26 -8.66 11.95 -11.75
CA GLY A 26 -8.69 12.41 -13.14
C GLY A 26 -9.51 11.49 -14.05
N GLN A 27 -9.73 11.91 -15.28
CA GLN A 27 -10.47 11.13 -16.28
C GLN A 27 -9.74 9.85 -16.73
N THR A 28 -10.44 8.90 -17.34
CA THR A 28 -9.80 7.74 -17.98
C THR A 28 -8.76 8.20 -19.01
N SER A 29 -7.65 7.47 -19.13
CA SER A 29 -6.51 7.85 -19.97
C SER A 29 -5.74 9.11 -19.54
N SER A 30 -6.00 9.70 -18.36
CA SER A 30 -5.24 10.87 -17.85
C SER A 30 -3.91 10.50 -17.16
N GLY A 31 -3.49 9.23 -17.19
CA GLY A 31 -2.23 8.78 -16.58
C GLY A 31 -2.28 8.49 -15.08
N LYS A 32 -3.46 8.34 -14.45
CA LYS A 32 -3.57 8.01 -13.01
C LYS A 32 -2.75 6.79 -12.60
N THR A 33 -2.94 5.67 -13.30
CA THR A 33 -2.22 4.41 -13.05
C THR A 33 -0.71 4.60 -13.25
N TYR A 34 -0.31 5.31 -14.30
CA TYR A 34 1.09 5.60 -14.58
C TYR A 34 1.75 6.39 -13.44
N THR A 35 1.10 7.45 -12.96
CA THR A 35 1.59 8.26 -11.84
C THR A 35 1.65 7.46 -10.55
N MET A 36 0.60 6.70 -10.22
CA MET A 36 0.58 5.91 -8.98
C MET A 36 1.63 4.81 -8.99
N LEU A 37 1.83 4.11 -10.12
CA LEU A 37 2.88 3.11 -10.28
C LEU A 37 4.27 3.73 -10.04
N GLY A 38 4.53 4.91 -10.59
CA GLY A 38 5.77 5.65 -10.34
C GLY A 38 5.95 5.98 -8.86
N ILE A 39 4.93 6.55 -8.22
CA ILE A 39 4.96 6.87 -6.78
C ILE A 39 5.26 5.61 -5.96
N THR A 40 4.55 4.51 -6.19
CA THR A 40 4.78 3.25 -5.48
C THR A 40 6.22 2.77 -5.65
N GLN A 41 6.77 2.82 -6.86
CA GLN A 41 8.15 2.37 -7.11
C GLN A 41 9.19 3.22 -6.35
N TYR A 42 9.06 4.55 -6.38
CA TYR A 42 9.98 5.45 -5.67
C TYR A 42 9.82 5.33 -4.15
N THR A 43 8.59 5.32 -3.63
CA THR A 43 8.33 5.17 -2.19
C THR A 43 8.91 3.87 -1.64
N VAL A 44 8.77 2.77 -2.38
CA VAL A 44 9.34 1.48 -1.98
C VAL A 44 10.87 1.55 -1.95
N ALA A 45 11.51 2.15 -2.95
CA ALA A 45 12.96 2.30 -2.95
C ALA A 45 13.43 3.11 -1.74
N ASP A 46 12.78 4.25 -1.46
CA ASP A 46 13.09 5.13 -0.34
C ASP A 46 12.93 4.43 1.02
N ILE A 47 11.85 3.65 1.21
CA ILE A 47 11.63 2.90 2.45
C ILE A 47 12.76 1.89 2.68
N TYR A 48 13.11 1.09 1.67
CA TYR A 48 14.17 0.10 1.81
C TYR A 48 15.56 0.73 1.92
N ASP A 49 15.81 1.88 1.30
CA ASP A 49 17.03 2.66 1.51
C ASP A 49 17.13 3.19 2.94
N TYR A 50 16.03 3.66 3.52
CA TYR A 50 15.98 4.10 4.90
C TYR A 50 16.30 2.96 5.87
N ILE A 51 15.66 1.79 5.68
CA ILE A 51 15.90 0.59 6.49
C ILE A 51 17.38 0.18 6.43
N ARG A 52 17.98 0.15 5.22
CA ARG A 52 19.41 -0.18 5.06
C ARG A 52 20.35 0.79 5.76
N ARG A 53 19.97 2.06 5.92
CA ARG A 53 20.79 3.07 6.60
C ARG A 53 20.67 3.01 8.12
N HIS A 54 19.67 2.29 8.65
CA HIS A 54 19.35 2.22 10.08
C HIS A 54 19.35 0.75 10.56
N GLU A 55 20.45 0.04 10.33
CA GLU A 55 20.60 -1.38 10.70
C GLU A 55 20.51 -1.61 12.22
N GLU A 56 20.63 -0.56 13.03
CA GLU A 56 20.46 -0.64 14.49
C GLU A 56 19.00 -0.85 14.93
N ARG A 57 18.05 -0.78 14.00
CA ARG A 57 16.60 -0.93 14.25
C ARG A 57 16.04 -2.13 13.52
N ALA A 58 15.11 -2.84 14.18
CA ALA A 58 14.29 -3.84 13.54
C ALA A 58 13.04 -3.18 12.92
N PHE A 59 12.76 -3.50 11.66
CA PHE A 59 11.57 -3.01 10.94
C PHE A 59 10.72 -4.19 10.48
N ASP A 60 9.44 -4.19 10.86
CA ASP A 60 8.45 -5.12 10.35
C ASP A 60 7.56 -4.41 9.33
N LEU A 61 7.71 -4.76 8.06
CA LEU A 61 6.91 -4.21 6.97
C LEU A 61 5.79 -5.18 6.60
N LYS A 62 4.57 -4.66 6.49
CA LYS A 62 3.39 -5.39 6.02
C LYS A 62 2.78 -4.72 4.80
N PHE A 63 2.22 -5.54 3.92
CA PHE A 63 1.54 -5.08 2.71
C PHE A 63 0.15 -5.71 2.61
N SER A 64 -0.83 -4.88 2.25
CA SER A 64 -2.18 -5.28 1.94
C SER A 64 -2.64 -4.55 0.68
N ALA A 65 -3.48 -5.20 -0.11
CA ALA A 65 -4.05 -4.61 -1.31
C ALA A 65 -5.52 -5.03 -1.42
N MET A 66 -6.37 -4.05 -1.69
CA MET A 66 -7.80 -4.26 -1.92
C MET A 66 -8.27 -3.43 -3.09
N GLU A 67 -9.34 -3.90 -3.70
CA GLU A 67 -10.05 -3.18 -4.76
C GLU A 67 -11.47 -2.87 -4.30
N ILE A 68 -11.99 -1.72 -4.71
CA ILE A 68 -13.38 -1.34 -4.51
C ILE A 68 -13.97 -1.15 -5.89
N TYR A 69 -14.89 -2.03 -6.28
CA TYR A 69 -15.57 -1.97 -7.57
C TYR A 69 -17.05 -2.23 -7.38
N ASN A 70 -17.90 -1.36 -7.92
CA ASN A 70 -19.36 -1.44 -7.79
C ASN A 70 -19.82 -1.64 -6.33
N GLU A 71 -19.25 -0.86 -5.41
CA GLU A 71 -19.50 -0.94 -3.95
C GLU A 71 -19.12 -2.29 -3.30
N VAL A 72 -18.39 -3.16 -4.01
CA VAL A 72 -17.87 -4.42 -3.50
C VAL A 72 -16.39 -4.27 -3.22
N VAL A 73 -16.00 -4.50 -1.96
CA VAL A 73 -14.60 -4.57 -1.53
C VAL A 73 -14.07 -5.98 -1.74
N ARG A 74 -12.92 -6.13 -2.38
CA ARG A 74 -12.25 -7.42 -2.63
C ARG A 74 -10.79 -7.39 -2.21
N ASP A 75 -10.30 -8.53 -1.76
CA ASP A 75 -8.89 -8.74 -1.44
C ASP A 75 -8.11 -9.08 -2.72
N LEU A 76 -7.07 -8.31 -3.04
CA LEU A 76 -6.23 -8.56 -4.23
C LEU A 76 -5.07 -9.54 -3.97
N LEU A 77 -4.83 -9.90 -2.72
CA LEU A 77 -3.80 -10.88 -2.31
C LEU A 77 -4.38 -12.27 -2.05
N SER A 78 -5.70 -12.37 -1.90
CA SER A 78 -6.39 -13.63 -1.69
C SER A 78 -6.85 -14.24 -3.01
N SER A 79 -6.74 -15.56 -3.13
CA SER A 79 -7.40 -16.30 -4.22
C SER A 79 -8.92 -16.45 -4.00
N ASN A 80 -9.43 -15.99 -2.86
CA ASN A 80 -10.85 -16.01 -2.54
C ASN A 80 -11.52 -14.72 -3.03
N SER A 81 -12.53 -14.86 -3.91
CA SER A 81 -13.32 -13.74 -4.42
C SER A 81 -14.47 -13.31 -3.51
N THR A 82 -14.51 -13.81 -2.26
CA THR A 82 -15.53 -13.42 -1.29
C THR A 82 -15.41 -11.94 -0.97
N PRO A 83 -16.50 -11.15 -1.11
CA PRO A 83 -16.51 -9.74 -0.72
C PRO A 83 -16.07 -9.54 0.74
N LEU A 84 -15.19 -8.57 0.96
CA LEU A 84 -14.77 -8.15 2.29
C LEU A 84 -15.84 -7.27 2.93
N ARG A 85 -15.99 -7.40 4.25
CA ARG A 85 -16.91 -6.59 5.04
C ARG A 85 -16.17 -5.43 5.68
N LEU A 86 -16.80 -4.26 5.66
CA LEU A 86 -16.39 -3.11 6.46
C LEU A 86 -17.02 -3.25 7.84
N LEU A 87 -16.21 -3.06 8.88
CA LEU A 87 -16.63 -3.05 10.28
C LEU A 87 -16.21 -1.72 10.90
N ASP A 88 -17.04 -1.18 11.78
CA ASP A 88 -16.66 -0.01 12.57
C ASP A 88 -16.10 -0.47 13.92
N ASP A 89 -14.80 -0.23 14.12
CA ASP A 89 -14.11 -0.46 15.38
C ASP A 89 -14.12 0.83 16.22
N PRO A 90 -14.50 0.77 17.52
CA PRO A 90 -14.59 1.97 18.37
C PRO A 90 -13.28 2.72 18.57
N GLU A 91 -12.13 2.05 18.48
CA GLU A 91 -10.80 2.63 18.69
C GLU A 91 -10.07 2.89 17.37
N ARG A 92 -10.21 1.98 16.41
CA ARG A 92 -9.47 1.98 15.13
C ARG A 92 -10.24 2.62 13.98
N GLY A 93 -11.51 2.95 14.17
CA GLY A 93 -12.40 3.46 13.13
C GLY A 93 -12.84 2.35 12.17
N THR A 94 -13.18 2.71 10.93
CA THR A 94 -13.60 1.72 9.94
C THR A 94 -12.44 0.81 9.53
N VAL A 95 -12.62 -0.50 9.73
CA VAL A 95 -11.66 -1.55 9.41
C VAL A 95 -12.24 -2.54 8.39
N VAL A 96 -11.36 -3.14 7.59
CA VAL A 96 -11.75 -4.18 6.62
C VAL A 96 -11.53 -5.55 7.27
N GLU A 97 -12.59 -6.33 7.42
CA GLU A 97 -12.53 -7.66 8.00
C GLU A 97 -11.80 -8.62 7.05
N LYS A 98 -10.84 -9.40 7.58
CA LYS A 98 -10.13 -10.48 6.86
C LYS A 98 -9.34 -10.00 5.63
N LEU A 99 -8.97 -8.72 5.55
CA LEU A 99 -8.00 -8.27 4.56
C LEU A 99 -6.66 -8.96 4.80
N THR A 100 -6.11 -9.57 3.76
CA THR A 100 -4.82 -10.27 3.85
C THR A 100 -3.68 -9.28 4.10
N GLU A 101 -2.85 -9.56 5.10
CA GLU A 101 -1.61 -8.84 5.39
C GLU A 101 -0.42 -9.75 5.13
N GLU A 102 0.40 -9.41 4.13
CA GLU A 102 1.63 -10.13 3.80
C GLU A 102 2.85 -9.43 4.42
N ILE A 103 3.69 -10.20 5.13
CA ILE A 103 4.93 -9.68 5.71
C ILE A 103 5.99 -9.58 4.60
N LEU A 104 6.54 -8.39 4.41
CA LEU A 104 7.54 -8.12 3.38
C LEU A 104 8.93 -8.57 3.83
N ARG A 105 9.60 -9.38 3.01
CA ARG A 105 10.95 -9.90 3.26
C ARG A 105 12.02 -9.03 2.61
N ASP A 106 11.75 -8.59 1.40
CA ASP A 106 12.64 -7.74 0.62
C ASP A 106 11.85 -6.97 -0.47
N GLN A 107 12.55 -6.08 -1.17
CA GLN A 107 12.00 -5.29 -2.27
C GLN A 107 11.47 -6.16 -3.42
N LYS A 108 12.06 -7.34 -3.67
CA LYS A 108 11.61 -8.24 -4.75
C LYS A 108 10.28 -8.90 -4.38
N HIS A 109 10.08 -9.23 -3.10
CA HIS A 109 8.82 -9.76 -2.59
C HIS A 109 7.68 -8.78 -2.85
N LEU A 110 7.87 -7.50 -2.51
CA LEU A 110 6.85 -6.49 -2.75
C LEU A 110 6.55 -6.31 -4.26
N LYS A 111 7.57 -6.29 -5.11
CA LYS A 111 7.37 -6.22 -6.57
C LYS A 111 6.55 -7.40 -7.09
N LYS A 112 6.78 -8.60 -6.56
CA LYS A 112 5.99 -9.79 -6.89
C LYS A 112 4.53 -9.63 -6.46
N LEU A 113 4.29 -9.15 -5.24
CA LEU A 113 2.92 -8.92 -4.74
C LEU A 113 2.18 -7.87 -5.58
N LEU A 114 2.83 -6.78 -5.98
CA LEU A 114 2.23 -5.78 -6.87
C LEU A 114 1.80 -6.39 -8.22
N SER A 115 2.65 -7.24 -8.82
CA SER A 115 2.30 -7.96 -10.06
C SER A 115 1.11 -8.89 -9.87
N VAL A 116 1.02 -9.57 -8.72
CA VAL A 116 -0.14 -10.43 -8.39
C VAL A 116 -1.42 -9.60 -8.27
N CYS A 117 -1.35 -8.42 -7.64
CA CYS A 117 -2.51 -7.52 -7.54
C CYS A 117 -2.99 -7.05 -8.91
N GLU A 118 -2.07 -6.67 -9.80
CA GLU A 118 -2.40 -6.26 -11.17
C GLU A 118 -3.07 -7.38 -11.96
N GLU A 119 -2.55 -8.61 -11.86
CA GLU A 119 -3.17 -9.78 -12.50
C GLU A 119 -4.55 -10.11 -11.92
N THR A 120 -4.72 -9.99 -10.61
CA THR A 120 -5.98 -10.33 -9.92
C THR A 120 -7.08 -9.34 -10.28
N SER A 121 -6.76 -8.05 -10.29
CA SER A 121 -7.68 -6.99 -10.76
C SER A 121 -8.08 -7.20 -12.24
N ALA A 122 -7.14 -7.58 -13.11
CA ALA A 122 -7.43 -7.84 -14.52
C ALA A 122 -8.29 -9.10 -14.77
N ARG A 123 -8.14 -10.17 -13.97
CA ARG A 123 -8.93 -11.41 -14.12
C ARG A 123 -10.39 -11.23 -13.76
N ASP A 124 -10.66 -10.40 -12.77
CA ASP A 124 -12.01 -10.22 -12.25
C ASP A 124 -12.92 -9.44 -13.22
N PHE A 125 -12.33 -8.75 -14.21
CA PHE A 125 -13.05 -7.93 -15.20
C PHE A 125 -12.38 -7.99 -16.59
N PRO A 126 -12.54 -9.10 -17.33
CA PRO A 126 -12.14 -9.12 -18.74
C PRO A 126 -12.98 -8.09 -19.53
N GLU A 127 -12.31 -7.28 -20.35
CA GLU A 127 -12.93 -6.28 -21.24
C GLU A 127 -14.06 -6.86 -22.11
#